data_AF-A0A9W7QH14-F1
#
_entry.id   AF-A0A9W7QH14-F1
#
_cell.length_a   1.000
_cell.length_b   1.000
_cell.length_c   1.000
_cell.angle_alpha   90.00
_cell.angle_beta   90.00
_cell.angle_gamma   90.00
#
_symmetry.space_group_name_H-M   'P 1'
#
loop_
_entity.id
_entity.type
_entity.pdbx_description
1 polymer ?
#
loop_
_entity_poly.entity_id
_entity_poly.type
_entity_poly.pdbx_seq_one_letter_code
_entity_poly.pdbx_strand_id
1 'polypeptide(L)' 'MEFLMTEKQKQVYWKKKRLVELKLEGLTHKQVREQLNEELRDKGLKEISLSYVKVYWSQYMQQQNMKQDN' A
#
# COMPACT_ATOMS: atom_id res chain seq x y z
N MET A 1 5.89 -21.11 10.98
CA MET A 1 6.59 -20.70 9.74
C MET A 1 6.95 -19.24 9.87
N GLU A 2 8.17 -18.93 10.30
CA GLU A 2 8.68 -17.56 10.23
C GLU A 2 8.96 -17.27 8.76
N PHE A 3 8.10 -16.47 8.11
CA PHE A 3 8.38 -15.92 6.80
C PHE A 3 9.57 -14.96 6.97
N LEU A 4 10.78 -15.44 6.70
CA LEU A 4 11.96 -14.61 6.47
C LEU A 4 11.73 -13.83 5.18
N MET A 5 10.91 -12.77 5.26
CA MET A 5 10.75 -11.85 4.16
C MET A 5 12.10 -11.20 3.89
N THR A 6 12.56 -11.27 2.64
CA THR A 6 13.72 -10.50 2.19
C THR A 6 13.47 -9.01 2.42
N GLU A 7 14.51 -8.20 2.53
CA GLU A 7 14.36 -6.74 2.73
C GLU A 7 13.46 -6.12 1.66
N LYS A 8 13.56 -6.59 0.41
CA LYS A 8 12.67 -6.19 -0.68
C LYS A 8 11.21 -6.57 -0.43
N GLN A 9 10.94 -7.77 0.07
CA GLN A 9 9.58 -8.20 0.42
C GLN A 9 9.02 -7.40 1.61
N LYS A 10 9.84 -7.12 2.62
CA LYS A 10 9.46 -6.26 3.76
C LYS A 10 9.07 -4.85 3.27
N GLN A 11 9.85 -4.27 2.36
CA GLN A 11 9.54 -2.97 1.76
C GLN A 11 8.23 -3.00 0.96
N VAL A 12 8.02 -4.01 0.11
CA VAL A 12 6.78 -4.16 -0.66
C VAL A 12 5.58 -4.34 0.25
N TYR A 13 5.71 -5.17 1.29
CA TYR A 13 4.67 -5.39 2.28
C TYR A 13 4.34 -4.09 3.03
N TRP A 14 5.36 -3.37 3.48
CA TRP A 14 5.20 -2.10 4.18
C TRP A 14 4.48 -1.06 3.31
N LYS A 15 4.89 -0.88 2.04
CA LYS A 15 4.23 0.02 1.08
C LYS A 15 2.74 -0.28 0.94
N LYS A 16 2.41 -1.56 0.78
CA LYS A 16 1.06 -2.05 0.60
C LYS A 16 0.20 -1.82 1.85
N LYS A 17 0.73 -2.19 3.01
CA LYS A 17 0.07 -1.99 4.31
C LYS A 17 -0.21 -0.51 4.55
N ARG A 18 0.81 0.34 4.38
CA ARG A 18 0.71 1.77 4.64
C ARG A 18 -0.30 2.46 3.72
N LEU A 19 -0.32 2.08 2.43
CA LEU A 19 -1.31 2.56 1.46
C LEU A 19 -2.75 2.26 1.93
N VAL A 20 -3.00 1.05 2.42
CA VAL A 20 -4.32 0.65 2.93
C VAL A 20 -4.69 1.42 4.19
N GLU A 21 -3.76 1.59 5.14
CA GLU A 21 -3.99 2.39 6.35
C GLU A 21 -4.43 3.82 5.98
N LEU A 22 -3.67 4.49 5.13
CA LEU A 22 -4.00 5.84 4.64
C LEU A 22 -5.36 5.86 3.92
N LYS A 23 -5.70 4.80 3.16
CA LYS A 23 -6.99 4.70 2.50
C LYS A 23 -8.16 4.52 3.47
N LEU A 24 -7.96 3.74 4.53
CA LEU A 24 -8.95 3.53 5.58
C LEU A 24 -9.15 4.78 6.43
N GLU A 25 -8.15 5.66 6.53
CA GLU A 25 -8.27 7.01 7.12
C GLU A 25 -9.14 7.97 6.27
N GLY A 26 -9.63 7.52 5.10
CA GLY A 26 -10.50 8.32 4.22
C GLY A 26 -9.75 9.20 3.23
N LEU A 27 -8.42 9.03 3.09
CA LEU A 27 -7.61 9.86 2.20
C LEU A 27 -7.88 9.58 0.71
N THR A 28 -7.87 10.65 -0.08
CA THR A 28 -8.00 10.54 -1.55
C THR A 28 -6.77 9.86 -2.16
N HIS A 29 -6.89 9.32 -3.38
CA HIS A 29 -5.74 8.69 -4.06
C HIS A 29 -4.52 9.61 -4.17
N LYS A 30 -4.76 10.92 -4.32
CA LYS A 30 -3.71 11.92 -4.44
C LYS A 30 -2.99 12.11 -3.10
N GLN A 31 -3.74 12.30 -2.00
CA GLN A 31 -3.17 12.45 -0.66
C GLN A 31 -2.41 11.22 -0.20
N VAL A 32 -2.96 10.02 -0.45
CA VAL A 32 -2.28 8.75 -0.14
C VAL A 32 -0.93 8.67 -0.88
N ARG A 33 -0.88 9.07 -2.14
CA ARG A 33 0.37 9.10 -2.90
C ARG A 33 1.36 10.10 -2.30
N GLU A 34 0.91 11.30 -1.97
CA GLU A 34 1.76 12.36 -1.43
C GLU A 34 2.40 11.94 -0.10
N GLN A 35 1.59 11.55 0.89
CA GLN A 35 2.09 11.07 2.19
C GLN A 35 2.97 9.83 2.05
N LEU A 36 2.55 8.83 1.27
CA LEU A 36 3.33 7.62 1.11
C LEU A 36 4.67 7.89 0.42
N ASN A 37 4.73 8.84 -0.53
CA ASN A 37 5.99 9.22 -1.18
C ASN A 37 6.91 10.00 -0.24
N GLU A 38 6.38 10.86 0.65
CA GLU A 38 7.16 11.51 1.70
C GLU A 38 7.81 10.46 2.60
N GLU A 39 7.02 9.53 3.16
CA GLU A 39 7.55 8.47 4.02
C GLU A 39 8.54 7.55 3.29
N LEU A 40 8.33 7.31 1.99
CA LEU A 40 9.28 6.54 1.18
C LEU A 40 10.59 7.28 0.98
N ARG A 41 10.55 8.61 0.79
CA ARG A 41 11.73 9.44 0.62
C ARG A 41 12.56 9.49 1.90
N ASP A 42 11.94 9.63 3.06
CA ASP A 42 12.60 9.52 4.37
C ASP A 42 13.29 8.18 4.59
N LYS A 43 12.73 7.10 4.01
CA LYS A 43 13.31 5.75 4.08
C LYS A 43 14.32 5.46 2.97
N GLY A 44 14.63 6.41 2.08
CA GLY A 44 15.51 6.20 0.92
C GLY A 44 14.93 5.20 -0.11
N LEU A 45 13.61 5.03 -0.13
CA LEU A 45 12.91 4.07 -0.98
C LEU A 45 12.32 4.74 -2.22
N LYS A 46 12.16 3.93 -3.29
CA LYS A 46 11.58 4.40 -4.54
C LYS A 46 10.10 4.80 -4.37
N GLU A 47 9.80 6.03 -4.79
CA GLU A 47 8.46 6.61 -4.85
C GLU A 47 7.51 5.80 -5.74
N ILE A 48 6.21 6.01 -5.51
CA ILE A 48 5.13 5.39 -6.26
C ILE A 48 4.36 6.39 -7.11
N SER A 49 3.75 5.89 -8.18
CA SER A 49 2.87 6.65 -9.05
C SER A 49 1.43 6.64 -8.52
N LEU A 50 0.62 7.60 -8.98
CA LEU A 50 -0.80 7.63 -8.67
C LEU A 50 -1.52 6.36 -9.17
N SER A 51 -1.11 5.83 -10.33
CA SER A 51 -1.66 4.59 -10.90
C SER A 51 -1.41 3.39 -9.99
N TYR A 52 -0.25 3.33 -9.33
CA TYR A 52 0.04 2.29 -8.34
C TYR A 52 -0.99 2.29 -7.22
N VAL A 53 -1.32 3.46 -6.68
CA VAL A 53 -2.33 3.61 -5.62
C VAL A 53 -3.69 3.12 -6.09
N LYS A 54 -4.13 3.55 -7.27
CA LYS A 54 -5.43 3.16 -7.85
C LYS A 54 -5.55 1.65 -8.07
N VAL A 55 -4.54 1.05 -8.72
CA VAL A 55 -4.54 -0.38 -9.04
C VAL A 55 -4.54 -1.20 -7.77
N TYR A 56 -3.66 -0.87 -6.82
CA TYR A 56 -3.53 -1.64 -5.59
C TYR A 56 -4.77 -1.52 -4.70
N TRP A 57 -5.35 -0.32 -4.58
CA TRP A 57 -6.59 -0.13 -3.83
C TRP A 57 -7.76 -0.91 -4.44
N SER A 58 -7.90 -0.89 -5.77
CA SER A 58 -8.92 -1.68 -6.47
C SER A 58 -8.76 -3.18 -6.20
N GLN A 59 -7.53 -3.70 -6.30
CA GLN A 59 -7.23 -5.11 -5.98
C GLN A 59 -7.55 -5.45 -4.52
N TYR A 60 -7.21 -4.56 -3.59
CA TYR A 60 -7.51 -4.75 -2.17
C TYR A 60 -9.02 -4.83 -1.92
N MET A 61 -9.79 -3.90 -2.48
CA MET A 61 -11.26 -3.91 -2.36
C MET A 61 -11.88 -5.16 -2.97
N GLN A 62 -11.40 -5.64 -4.13
CA GLN A 62 -11.86 -6.90 -4.71
C GLN A 62 -11.59 -8.10 -3.78
N GLN A 63 -10.41 -8.16 -3.17
CA GLN A 63 -10.07 -9.22 -2.21
C GLN A 63 -10.91 -9.16 -0.93
N GLN A 64 -11.24 -7.97 -0.44
CA GLN A 64 -12.11 -7.83 0.73
C GLN A 64 -13.54 -8.29 0.43
N ASN A 65 -14.11 -7.89 -0.72
CA ASN A 65 -15.44 -8.33 -1.14
C ASN A 65 -15.51 -9.86 -1.32
N MET A 66 -14.47 -10.50 -1.87
CA MET A 66 -14.43 -11.96 -2.00
C MET A 66 -14.30 -12.71 -0.67
N LYS A 67 -13.79 -12.06 0.39
CA LYS A 67 -13.70 -12.67 1.73
C LYS A 67 -15.00 -12.55 2.53
N GLN A 68 -15.93 -11.72 2.09
CA GLN A 68 -17.19 -11.46 2.77
C GLN A 68 -18.32 -12.37 2.28
N ASP A 69 -18.11 -13.04 1.13
CA ASP A 69 -19.07 -13.94 0.45
C ASP A 69 -18.82 -15.43 0.77
N ASN A 70 -17.95 -15.75 1.72
CA ASN A 70 -17.51 -17.11 2.07
C ASN A 70 -17.58 -17.30 3.60
#